data_AF-A0A849QM96-F1
#
_entry.id   AF-A0A849QM96-F1
#
_cell.length_a   1.000
_cell.length_b   1.000
_cell.length_c   1.000
_cell.angle_alpha   90.00
_cell.angle_beta   90.00
_cell.angle_gamma   90.00
#
_symmetry.space_group_name_H-M   'P 1'
#
loop_
_entity.id
_entity.type
_entity.pdbx_description
1 polymer ?
#
loop_
_entity_poly.entity_id
_entity_poly.type
_entity_poly.pdbx_seq_one_letter_code
_entity_poly.pdbx_strand_id
1 'polypeptide(L)' 'MDGDVQVVYQSLKPELKAAHQRSTTELGIQGNSLVLRICSEDLVSMRAALNGWLRLIRIAVEMNAAIES' A
#
# COMPACT_ATOMS: atom_id res chain seq x y z
N MET A 1 13.36 14.45 3.99
CA MET A 1 12.55 13.99 2.86
C MET A 1 11.41 13.18 3.45
N ASP A 2 10.35 13.87 3.88
CA ASP A 2 9.09 13.24 4.34
C ASP A 2 8.03 13.25 3.22
N GLY A 3 8.34 13.86 2.07
CA GLY A 3 7.44 14.02 0.93
C GLY A 3 7.15 12.71 0.22
N ASP A 4 8.15 11.87 0.02
CA ASP A 4 8.06 10.67 -0.82
C ASP A 4 7.07 9.66 -0.24
N VAL A 5 7.09 9.45 1.08
CA VAL A 5 6.18 8.54 1.78
C VAL A 5 4.74 9.05 1.72
N GLN A 6 4.54 10.38 1.85
CA GLN A 6 3.23 11.00 1.74
C GLN A 6 2.66 10.85 0.33
N VAL A 7 3.47 11.04 -0.71
CA VAL A 7 3.03 10.89 -2.11
C VAL A 7 2.62 9.44 -2.40
N VAL A 8 3.46 8.49 -2.01
CA VAL A 8 3.15 7.05 -2.15
C VAL A 8 1.86 6.71 -1.40
N TYR A 9 1.69 7.15 -0.15
CA TYR A 9 0.46 6.92 0.61
C TYR A 9 -0.79 7.48 -0.09
N GLN A 10 -0.74 8.72 -0.60
CA GLN A 10 -1.88 9.32 -1.29
C GLN A 10 -2.23 8.58 -2.58
N SER A 11 -1.23 8.10 -3.34
CA SER A 11 -1.47 7.31 -4.55
C SER A 11 -2.16 5.97 -4.29
N LEU A 12 -1.94 5.38 -3.11
CA LEU A 12 -2.51 4.08 -2.72
C LEU A 12 -3.90 4.20 -2.07
N LYS A 13 -4.27 5.39 -1.60
CA LYS A 13 -5.53 5.65 -0.91
C LYS A 13 -6.80 5.29 -1.70
N PRO A 14 -6.87 5.46 -3.04
CA PRO A 14 -8.03 5.02 -3.82
C PRO A 14 -8.23 3.50 -3.79
N GLU A 15 -7.14 2.74 -3.81
CA GLU A 15 -7.16 1.27 -3.84
C GLU A 15 -7.72 0.67 -2.53
N LEU A 16 -7.55 1.37 -1.39
CA LEU A 16 -8.15 0.98 -0.11
C LEU A 16 -9.68 0.92 -0.17
N LYS A 17 -10.30 1.79 -0.98
CA LYS A 17 -11.76 1.82 -1.15
C LYS A 17 -12.25 0.71 -2.08
N ALA A 18 -11.37 0.18 -2.93
CA ALA A 18 -11.68 -0.89 -3.87
C ALA A 18 -11.41 -2.30 -3.30
N ALA A 19 -10.61 -2.39 -2.21
CA ALA A 19 -10.21 -3.65 -1.61
C ALA A 19 -11.43 -4.50 -1.15
N HIS A 20 -11.44 -5.77 -1.58
CA HIS A 20 -12.58 -6.69 -1.43
C HIS A 20 -12.69 -7.36 -0.04
N GLN A 21 -13.92 -7.78 0.25
CA GLN A 21 -14.51 -8.16 1.54
C GLN A 21 -13.85 -9.31 2.35
N ARG A 22 -12.82 -10.01 1.84
CA ARG A 22 -12.22 -11.18 2.52
C ARG A 22 -10.94 -10.88 3.32
N SER A 23 -10.44 -9.66 3.23
CA SER A 23 -9.32 -9.20 4.04
C SER A 23 -9.48 -7.72 4.35
N THR A 24 -9.36 -7.35 5.62
CA THR A 24 -9.32 -5.96 6.03
C THR A 24 -7.89 -5.46 5.84
N THR A 25 -7.73 -4.37 5.09
CA THR A 25 -6.43 -3.70 4.95
C THR A 25 -6.52 -2.30 5.53
N GLU A 26 -5.54 -1.94 6.34
CA GLU A 26 -5.30 -0.58 6.81
C GLU A 26 -3.95 -0.10 6.28
N LEU A 27 -3.92 1.16 5.84
CA LEU A 27 -2.69 1.85 5.42
C LEU A 27 -2.55 3.13 6.22
N GLY A 28 -1.34 3.41 6.70
CA GLY A 28 -1.02 4.64 7.42
C GLY A 28 0.43 5.06 7.20
N ILE A 29 0.79 6.19 7.82
CA ILE A 29 2.15 6.71 7.85
C ILE A 29 2.58 6.84 9.31
N GLN A 30 3.80 6.43 9.61
CA GLN A 30 4.42 6.64 10.91
C GLN A 30 5.84 7.21 10.71
N GLY A 31 6.01 8.50 11.00
CA GLY A 31 7.25 9.21 10.66
C GLY A 31 7.52 9.15 9.16
N ASN A 32 8.70 8.66 8.78
CA ASN A 32 9.08 8.46 7.38
C ASN A 32 8.89 7.00 6.92
N SER A 33 7.78 6.37 7.31
CA SER A 33 7.50 4.97 6.95
C SER A 33 6.03 4.76 6.62
N LEU A 34 5.78 3.96 5.58
CA LEU A 34 4.45 3.47 5.22
C LEU A 34 4.13 2.22 6.03
N VAL A 35 2.99 2.22 6.73
CA VAL A 35 2.54 1.10 7.56
C VAL A 35 1.36 0.43 6.90
N LEU A 36 1.51 -0.85 6.55
CA LEU A 36 0.47 -1.70 5.97
C LEU A 36 0.07 -2.77 6.99
N ARG A 37 -1.21 -2.81 7.38
CA ARG A 37 -1.80 -3.85 8.22
C ARG A 37 -2.82 -4.64 7.39
N ILE A 38 -2.67 -5.95 7.37
CA ILE A 38 -3.58 -6.86 6.67
C ILE A 38 -4.09 -7.90 7.67
N CYS A 39 -5.41 -7.99 7.80
CA CYS A 39 -6.11 -8.99 8.59
C CYS A 39 -6.96 -9.86 7.66
N SER A 40 -6.86 -11.18 7.80
CA SER A 40 -7.64 -12.16 7.02
C SER A 40 -7.85 -13.43 7.83
N GLU A 41 -8.90 -14.19 7.51
CA GLU A 41 -9.28 -15.43 8.21
C GLU A 41 -8.44 -16.64 7.78
N ASP A 42 -7.78 -16.57 6.62
CA ASP A 42 -6.96 -17.65 6.10
C ASP A 42 -5.66 -17.16 5.44
N LEU A 43 -4.65 -18.04 5.44
CA LEU A 43 -3.32 -17.73 4.91
C LEU A 43 -3.31 -17.50 3.39
N VAL A 44 -4.24 -18.09 2.64
CA VAL A 44 -4.30 -17.95 1.19
C VAL A 44 -4.76 -16.54 0.82
N SER A 45 -5.82 -16.06 1.47
CA SER A 45 -6.32 -14.70 1.33
C SER A 45 -5.33 -13.66 1.87
N MET A 46 -4.66 -13.92 3.00
CA MET A 46 -3.60 -13.04 3.50
C MET A 46 -2.46 -12.89 2.48
N ARG A 47 -1.97 -14.00 1.92
CA ARG A 47 -0.92 -14.00 0.89
C ARG A 47 -1.36 -13.27 -0.38
N ALA A 48 -2.60 -13.47 -0.82
CA ALA A 48 -3.13 -12.79 -1.99
C ALA A 48 -3.18 -11.27 -1.77
N ALA A 49 -3.67 -10.82 -0.60
CA ALA A 49 -3.71 -9.41 -0.23
C ALA A 49 -2.30 -8.82 -0.16
N LEU A 50 -1.36 -9.46 0.55
CA LEU A 50 0.03 -9.03 0.64
C LEU A 50 0.67 -8.85 -0.73
N ASN A 51 0.55 -9.84 -1.61
CA ASN A 51 1.14 -9.78 -2.95
C ASN A 51 0.52 -8.65 -3.80
N GLY A 52 -0.80 -8.43 -3.68
CA GLY A 52 -1.48 -7.32 -4.35
C GLY A 52 -0.95 -5.97 -3.88
N TRP A 53 -0.91 -5.74 -2.56
CA TRP A 53 -0.48 -4.48 -1.97
C TRP A 53 0.99 -4.18 -2.20
N LEU A 54 1.88 -5.16 -2.05
CA LEU A 54 3.31 -4.98 -2.30
C LEU A 54 3.59 -4.61 -3.77
N ARG A 55 2.82 -5.17 -4.72
CA ARG A 55 2.92 -4.80 -6.12
C ARG A 55 2.50 -3.36 -6.36
N LEU A 56 1.39 -2.92 -5.77
CA LEU A 56 0.92 -1.54 -5.87
C LEU A 56 1.91 -0.54 -5.25
N ILE A 57 2.42 -0.85 -4.05
CA ILE A 57 3.44 -0.04 -3.38
C ILE A 57 4.67 0.11 -4.26
N ARG A 58 5.14 -0.99 -4.85
CA ARG A 58 6.29 -0.98 -5.74
C ARG A 58 6.07 -0.08 -6.97
N ILE A 59 4.90 -0.20 -7.62
CA ILE A 59 4.55 0.67 -8.76
C ILE A 59 4.53 2.13 -8.34
N ALA A 60 3.92 2.47 -7.20
CA ALA A 60 3.86 3.85 -6.71
C ALA A 60 5.26 4.44 -6.44
N VAL A 61 6.15 3.66 -5.84
CA VAL A 61 7.55 4.06 -5.59
C VAL A 61 8.32 4.26 -6.90
N GLU A 62 8.21 3.32 -7.84
CA GLU A 62 8.87 3.40 -9.15
C GLU A 62 8.39 4.60 -9.96
N MET A 63 7.08 4.90 -9.94
CA MET A 63 6.52 6.06 -10.64
C MET A 63 6.90 7.38 -9.98
N ASN A 64 6.97 7.45 -8.64
CA ASN A 64 7.45 8.65 -7.96
C ASN A 64 8.90 8.97 -8.37
N ALA A 65 9.77 7.96 -8.37
CA ALA A 65 11.17 8.12 -8.77
C ALA A 65 11.33 8.53 -10.24
N ALA A 66 10.46 8.05 -11.14
CA ALA A 66 10.52 8.36 -12.58
C ALA A 66 10.04 9.78 -12.93
N ILE A 67 9.27 10.43 -12.05
CA ILE A 67 8.81 11.82 -12.27
C ILE A 67 9.80 12.84 -11.68
N GLU A 68 10.64 12.41 -10.73
CA GLU A 68 11.71 13.22 -10.14
C GLU A 68 13.01 13.22 -10.97
N SER A 69 13.12 12.33 -11.98
CA SER A 69 14.27 12.18 -12.90
C SER A 69 14.15 13.00 -14.17
#